data_AF-A0A061AW00-F1
#
_entry.id   AF-A0A061AW00-F1
#
_cell.length_a   1.000
_cell.length_b   1.000
_cell.length_c   1.000
_cell.angle_alpha   90.00
_cell.angle_beta   90.00
_cell.angle_gamma   90.00
#
_symmetry.space_group_name_H-M   'P 1'
#
loop_
_entity.id
_entity.type
_entity.pdbx_description
1 polymer ?
#
loop_
_entity_poly.entity_id
_entity_poly.type
_entity_poly.pdbx_seq_one_letter_code
_entity_poly.pdbx_strand_id
1 'polypeptide(L)'
;MASLDFSSPASIPDMPAPPPSPCHFDRLPTELLKHIVLMVAFQDKCFRKDSIARSASLPTSRRVRYHGESDDENEEVRADPGTVSWWYGRGVNALSIQNKRLRELCLPLLCPVAKPSYFSKPIFRFGRITQAMLDGIKRLDLRETGETDFFAAAERLPQLANLSQLDVPAMLPISPDYAQHYGSTADLCAARQLAQEAFEANRPRIKVLIIRSYNKLVTPVTAWLSIFSHPGSLVRLKGIDCGTTMYRWSVRPAEGLAQIARKFTSLTSLNLVDSSSAEITWFADIDDWVPELQFPALRTFKVSARSIKVFDFARKAMPQLIHLAIYTAHDVNFGDIQADSTFNLPELKYLDLVGPLQIMRILPHLQLPQLGAVSFFIISTTQAVVDLAETLPPGPGLPKDAELCLVLPSHFATKNEDKLQQWCDKHDVSLEVERPQHIDLLVGNTPRARVPKPPAALMDSIRASVDWTTRYSEQLLQFGDEAGLREILDFLKPLRQKERIQGHVTFVGSSRGRNAWFV
;
A
#
# COMPACT_ATOMS: atom_id res chain seq x y z
N MET A 1 64.52 -55.24 -27.77
CA MET A 1 63.44 -56.08 -28.30
C MET A 1 62.86 -56.90 -27.16
N ALA A 2 61.65 -56.55 -26.72
CA ALA A 2 60.69 -57.43 -26.05
C ALA A 2 59.39 -56.62 -25.91
N SER A 3 58.34 -57.03 -26.63
CA SER A 3 56.97 -56.53 -26.50
C SER A 3 56.29 -57.18 -25.29
N LEU A 4 55.48 -56.43 -24.55
CA LEU A 4 54.47 -57.03 -23.68
C LEU A 4 53.13 -56.29 -23.84
N ASP A 5 52.12 -57.12 -24.05
CA ASP A 5 50.74 -56.87 -24.45
C ASP A 5 49.91 -56.08 -23.43
N PHE A 6 49.03 -55.22 -23.97
CA PHE A 6 47.86 -54.69 -23.26
C PHE A 6 46.63 -55.51 -23.66
N SER A 7 46.37 -56.61 -22.95
CA SER A 7 45.13 -57.39 -23.12
C SER A 7 44.59 -57.85 -21.76
N SER A 8 43.89 -56.96 -21.05
CA SER A 8 42.69 -57.31 -20.25
C SER A 8 42.07 -56.08 -19.57
N PRO A 9 40.75 -55.89 -19.64
CA PRO A 9 40.05 -54.84 -18.92
C PRO A 9 39.83 -55.30 -17.47
N ALA A 10 40.69 -54.84 -16.56
CA ALA A 10 40.37 -54.91 -15.14
C ALA A 10 39.26 -53.89 -14.85
N SER A 11 38.12 -54.41 -14.44
CA SER A 11 36.92 -53.69 -14.03
C SER A 11 37.28 -52.51 -13.12
N ILE A 12 36.98 -51.29 -13.57
CA ILE A 12 37.00 -50.10 -12.72
C ILE A 12 35.94 -50.36 -11.64
N PRO A 13 36.30 -50.38 -10.33
CA PRO A 13 35.29 -50.47 -9.30
C PRO A 13 34.35 -49.26 -9.43
N ASP A 14 33.05 -49.52 -9.50
CA ASP A 14 31.99 -48.51 -9.49
C ASP A 14 32.30 -47.50 -8.39
N MET A 15 32.77 -46.31 -8.79
CA MET A 15 32.83 -45.19 -7.87
C MET A 15 31.38 -44.88 -7.49
N PRO A 16 31.03 -44.85 -6.20
CA PRO A 16 29.71 -44.42 -5.80
C PRO A 16 29.47 -43.03 -6.38
N ALA A 17 28.33 -42.86 -7.06
CA ALA A 17 27.90 -41.55 -7.53
C ALA A 17 28.04 -40.56 -6.38
N PRO A 18 28.69 -39.39 -6.58
CA PRO A 18 28.80 -38.40 -5.54
C PRO A 18 27.41 -38.14 -4.99
N PRO A 19 27.21 -38.12 -3.65
CA PRO A 19 25.90 -37.91 -3.07
C PRO A 19 25.29 -36.66 -3.68
N PRO A 20 23.98 -36.66 -4.01
CA PRO A 20 23.32 -35.51 -4.63
C PRO A 20 23.47 -34.33 -3.67
N SER A 21 24.48 -33.49 -3.91
CA SER A 21 24.71 -32.34 -3.06
C SER A 21 23.47 -31.45 -3.19
N PRO A 22 22.86 -31.01 -2.09
CA PRO A 22 21.69 -30.15 -2.17
C PRO A 22 22.01 -28.94 -3.05
N CYS A 23 21.01 -28.54 -3.84
CA CYS A 23 21.07 -27.46 -4.83
C CYS A 23 21.43 -26.13 -4.14
N HIS A 24 22.71 -25.90 -3.86
CA HIS A 24 23.16 -24.71 -3.16
C HIS A 24 23.05 -23.50 -4.10
N PHE A 25 22.59 -22.35 -3.60
CA PHE A 25 22.45 -21.11 -4.37
C PHE A 25 23.74 -20.71 -5.10
N ASP A 26 24.90 -21.15 -4.61
CA ASP A 26 26.20 -20.89 -5.22
C ASP A 26 26.34 -21.48 -6.63
N ARG A 27 25.63 -22.55 -6.95
CA ARG A 27 25.69 -23.22 -8.26
C ARG A 27 24.78 -22.58 -9.31
N LEU A 28 23.92 -21.64 -8.91
CA LEU A 28 22.98 -21.01 -9.83
C LEU A 28 23.65 -19.87 -10.65
N PRO A 29 23.25 -19.68 -11.92
CA PRO A 29 23.66 -18.52 -12.72
C PRO A 29 23.24 -17.20 -12.06
N THR A 30 24.06 -16.15 -12.23
CA THR A 30 23.79 -14.84 -11.61
C THR A 30 22.45 -14.25 -12.04
N GLU A 31 22.04 -14.46 -13.30
CA GLU A 31 20.73 -13.99 -13.79
C GLU A 31 19.55 -14.67 -13.09
N LEU A 32 19.68 -15.97 -12.78
CA LEU A 32 18.67 -16.69 -12.02
C LEU A 32 18.63 -16.20 -10.56
N LEU A 33 19.79 -15.96 -9.95
CA LEU A 33 19.86 -15.39 -8.60
C LEU A 33 19.24 -13.98 -8.54
N LYS A 34 19.49 -13.13 -9.54
CA LYS A 34 18.83 -11.82 -9.67
C LYS A 34 17.32 -11.96 -9.73
N HIS A 35 16.83 -12.90 -10.54
CA HIS A 35 15.39 -13.14 -10.67
C HIS A 35 14.77 -13.60 -9.34
N ILE A 36 15.41 -14.54 -8.64
CA ILE A 36 15.00 -15.00 -7.30
C ILE A 36 14.93 -13.83 -6.31
N VAL A 37 15.98 -13.01 -6.25
CA VAL A 37 16.04 -11.84 -5.36
C VAL A 37 14.91 -10.84 -5.67
N LEU A 38 14.62 -10.59 -6.96
CA LEU A 38 13.54 -9.70 -7.36
C LEU A 38 12.15 -10.25 -7.02
N MET A 39 11.91 -11.55 -7.23
CA MET A 39 10.65 -12.19 -6.84
C MET A 39 10.44 -12.13 -5.32
N VAL A 40 11.46 -12.44 -4.53
CA VAL A 40 11.40 -12.36 -3.07
C VAL A 40 11.20 -10.92 -2.60
N ALA A 41 11.84 -9.94 -3.24
CA ALA A 41 11.63 -8.53 -2.93
C ALA A 41 10.21 -8.06 -3.26
N PHE A 42 9.62 -8.56 -4.35
CA PHE A 42 8.22 -8.32 -4.71
C PHE A 42 7.27 -8.93 -3.68
N GLN A 43 7.49 -10.18 -3.30
CA GLN A 43 6.73 -10.86 -2.25
C GLN A 43 6.81 -10.10 -0.91
N ASP A 44 8.02 -9.69 -0.50
CA ASP A 44 8.24 -8.89 0.72
C ASP A 44 7.50 -7.55 0.68
N LYS A 45 7.36 -6.95 -0.50
CA LYS A 45 6.63 -5.70 -0.69
C LYS A 45 5.12 -5.91 -0.59
N CYS A 46 4.58 -6.94 -1.24
CA CYS A 46 3.16 -7.31 -1.14
C CYS A 46 2.79 -7.60 0.30
N PHE A 47 3.60 -8.42 0.98
CA PHE A 47 3.38 -8.77 2.38
C PHE A 47 3.32 -7.53 3.31
N ARG A 48 4.21 -6.56 3.10
CA ARG A 48 4.20 -5.28 3.85
C ARG A 48 2.99 -4.42 3.55
N LYS A 49 2.43 -4.50 2.34
CA LYS A 49 1.24 -3.74 1.93
C LYS A 49 -0.02 -4.29 2.58
N ASP A 50 -0.12 -5.61 2.70
CA ASP A 50 -1.33 -6.29 3.17
C ASP A 50 -1.47 -6.31 4.71
N SER A 51 -0.56 -5.64 5.43
CA SER A 51 -0.58 -5.49 6.90
C SER A 51 -0.74 -6.82 7.66
N ILE A 52 -0.23 -7.92 7.09
CA ILE A 52 -0.34 -9.26 7.70
C ILE A 52 0.49 -9.28 8.99
N ALA A 53 -0.14 -9.69 10.10
CA ALA A 53 0.51 -9.79 11.40
C ALA A 53 1.64 -10.85 11.40
N ARG A 54 2.77 -10.49 11.99
CA ARG A 54 3.96 -11.35 12.10
C ARG A 54 4.18 -11.75 13.54
N SER A 55 4.72 -12.94 13.75
CA SER A 55 5.18 -13.36 15.05
C SER A 55 6.27 -12.40 15.55
N ALA A 56 6.18 -12.03 16.83
CA ALA A 56 7.08 -11.06 17.45
C ALA A 56 8.45 -11.66 17.76
N SER A 57 8.51 -12.98 17.94
CA SER A 57 9.75 -13.70 18.25
C SER A 57 10.57 -13.92 16.98
N LEU A 58 11.83 -13.47 17.03
CA LEU A 58 12.84 -13.97 16.10
C LEU A 58 13.01 -15.47 16.38
N PRO A 59 13.09 -16.33 15.36
CA PRO A 59 13.49 -17.72 15.56
C PRO A 59 14.81 -17.74 16.34
N THR A 60 14.80 -18.30 17.54
CA THR A 60 16.00 -18.49 18.34
C THR A 60 16.99 -19.27 17.48
N SER A 61 18.21 -18.75 17.31
CA SER A 61 19.24 -19.33 16.44
C SER A 61 19.84 -20.61 17.04
N ARG A 62 19.03 -21.53 17.56
CA ARG A 62 19.48 -22.88 17.86
C ARG A 62 19.63 -23.62 16.53
N ARG A 63 20.82 -24.18 16.34
CA ARG A 63 21.36 -24.77 15.11
C ARG A 63 20.30 -25.62 14.40
N VAL A 64 19.84 -25.18 13.23
CA VAL A 64 19.25 -26.10 12.26
C VAL A 64 20.38 -27.00 11.77
N ARG A 65 20.53 -28.18 12.36
CA ARG A 65 21.43 -29.22 11.83
C ARG A 65 20.79 -29.83 10.60
N TYR A 66 21.56 -29.93 9.52
CA TYR A 66 21.19 -30.81 8.40
C TYR A 66 21.34 -32.26 8.86
N HIS A 67 20.28 -33.04 8.66
CA HIS A 67 20.07 -34.47 8.95
C HIS A 67 21.23 -35.27 9.60
N GLY A 68 20.96 -35.84 10.78
CA GLY A 68 21.73 -36.98 11.30
C GLY A 68 21.99 -37.03 12.81
N GLU A 69 21.57 -36.04 13.61
CA GLU A 69 21.81 -36.04 15.07
C GLU A 69 20.49 -35.83 15.84
N SER A 70 20.31 -36.63 16.90
CA SER A 70 19.07 -36.96 17.64
C SER A 70 18.04 -35.85 17.89
N ASP A 71 16.76 -36.27 17.90
CA ASP A 71 15.52 -35.47 17.96
C ASP A 71 15.25 -34.66 19.25
N ASP A 72 16.11 -34.69 20.26
CA ASP A 72 15.69 -34.34 21.63
C ASP A 72 15.73 -32.84 22.02
N GLU A 73 16.13 -31.89 21.16
CA GLU A 73 16.15 -30.45 21.54
C GLU A 73 15.78 -29.45 20.43
N ASN A 74 14.81 -29.79 19.56
CA ASN A 74 14.30 -28.83 18.59
C ASN A 74 13.16 -27.99 19.18
N GLU A 75 13.42 -26.71 19.48
CA GLU A 75 12.36 -25.71 19.54
C GLU A 75 11.76 -25.60 18.13
N GLU A 76 10.63 -26.26 17.88
CA GLU A 76 9.83 -25.96 16.70
C GLU A 76 9.51 -24.47 16.72
N VAL A 77 10.06 -23.73 15.76
CA VAL A 77 9.78 -22.32 15.55
C VAL A 77 8.34 -22.20 15.03
N ARG A 78 7.37 -22.29 15.94
CA ARG A 78 5.96 -22.09 15.65
C ARG A 78 5.68 -20.59 15.68
N ALA A 79 5.09 -20.08 14.61
CA ALA A 79 4.52 -18.74 14.64
C ALA A 79 3.39 -18.69 15.66
N ASP A 80 3.24 -17.56 16.35
CA ASP A 80 2.12 -17.35 17.28
C ASP A 80 0.79 -17.56 16.53
N PRO A 81 -0.25 -18.14 17.17
CA PRO A 81 -1.55 -18.31 16.54
C PRO A 81 -2.07 -17.02 15.90
N GLY A 82 -2.48 -17.09 14.62
CA GLY A 82 -2.97 -15.93 13.87
C GLY A 82 -1.86 -15.03 13.28
N THR A 83 -0.60 -15.39 13.44
CA THR A 83 0.53 -14.69 12.83
C THR A 83 1.30 -15.59 11.85
N VAL A 84 2.03 -14.99 10.93
CA VAL A 84 2.99 -15.73 10.10
C VAL A 84 4.40 -15.69 10.69
N SER A 85 5.26 -16.59 10.22
CA SER A 85 6.68 -16.61 10.60
C SER A 85 7.35 -15.24 10.43
N TRP A 86 8.28 -14.94 11.35
CA TRP A 86 9.05 -13.69 11.39
C TRP A 86 9.74 -13.34 10.07
N TRP A 87 10.11 -14.35 9.28
CA TRP A 87 10.81 -14.20 8.00
C TRP A 87 9.91 -13.71 6.86
N TYR A 88 8.59 -13.85 6.95
CA TYR A 88 7.68 -13.31 5.94
C TYR A 88 7.78 -11.78 5.91
N GLY A 89 7.96 -11.22 4.71
CA GLY A 89 8.23 -9.79 4.54
C GLY A 89 9.69 -9.39 4.81
N ARG A 90 10.59 -10.37 5.04
CA ARG A 90 12.04 -10.17 5.26
C ARG A 90 12.88 -11.13 4.42
N GLY A 91 12.34 -11.72 3.36
CA GLY A 91 13.04 -12.67 2.50
C GLY A 91 14.32 -12.10 1.89
N VAL A 92 14.36 -10.81 1.51
CA VAL A 92 15.59 -10.18 1.01
C VAL A 92 16.70 -10.15 2.07
N ASN A 93 16.35 -9.90 3.33
CA ASN A 93 17.32 -9.98 4.43
C ASN A 93 17.82 -11.42 4.60
N ALA A 94 16.91 -12.40 4.53
CA ALA A 94 17.23 -13.82 4.64
C ALA A 94 18.14 -14.30 3.51
N LEU A 95 17.96 -13.81 2.28
CA LEU A 95 18.84 -14.12 1.15
C LEU A 95 20.22 -13.49 1.30
N SER A 96 20.29 -12.26 1.82
CA SER A 96 21.56 -11.52 1.94
C SER A 96 22.58 -12.16 2.90
N ILE A 97 22.12 -13.04 3.79
CA ILE A 97 22.96 -13.76 4.74
C ILE A 97 23.46 -15.12 4.20
N GLN A 98 22.89 -15.64 3.11
CA GLN A 98 23.22 -16.99 2.62
C GLN A 98 24.62 -17.07 2.01
N ASN A 99 24.95 -16.16 1.09
CA ASN A 99 26.27 -16.11 0.46
C ASN A 99 26.63 -14.69 -0.03
N LYS A 100 27.88 -14.50 -0.45
CA LYS A 100 28.39 -13.19 -0.90
C LYS A 100 27.68 -12.68 -2.16
N ARG A 101 27.39 -13.54 -3.14
CA ARG A 101 26.73 -13.15 -4.41
C ARG A 101 25.31 -12.65 -4.17
N LEU A 102 24.53 -13.37 -3.37
CA LEU A 102 23.19 -12.98 -2.95
C LEU A 102 23.22 -11.71 -2.11
N ARG A 103 24.21 -11.55 -1.22
CA ARG A 103 24.40 -10.30 -0.47
C ARG A 103 24.54 -9.12 -1.41
N GLU A 104 25.44 -9.18 -2.38
CA GLU A 104 25.68 -8.11 -3.36
C GLU A 104 24.41 -7.77 -4.16
N LEU A 105 23.66 -8.79 -4.61
CA LEU A 105 22.40 -8.61 -5.32
C LEU A 105 21.29 -8.03 -4.43
N CYS A 106 21.30 -8.33 -3.14
CA CYS A 106 20.31 -7.83 -2.18
C CYS A 106 20.62 -6.40 -1.71
N LEU A 107 21.88 -5.93 -1.76
CA LEU A 107 22.29 -4.62 -1.22
C LEU A 107 21.35 -3.46 -1.62
N PRO A 108 20.94 -3.30 -2.90
CA PRO A 108 20.06 -2.20 -3.31
C PRO A 108 18.63 -2.31 -2.75
N LEU A 109 18.27 -3.44 -2.17
CA LEU A 109 16.91 -3.76 -1.70
C LEU A 109 16.82 -3.82 -0.16
N LEU A 110 17.95 -3.84 0.54
CA LEU A 110 18.00 -3.91 2.01
C LEU A 110 17.57 -2.60 2.68
N CYS A 111 17.91 -1.44 2.08
CA CYS A 111 17.62 -0.13 2.66
C CYS A 111 16.91 0.81 1.66
N PRO A 112 15.66 0.51 1.24
CA PRO A 112 14.95 1.35 0.29
C PRO A 112 14.45 2.68 0.90
N VAL A 113 14.36 2.73 2.23
CA VAL A 113 13.91 3.90 3.00
C VAL A 113 14.99 4.25 4.03
N ALA A 114 15.57 5.43 3.91
CA ALA A 114 16.52 5.96 4.88
C ALA A 114 15.81 6.83 5.93
N LYS A 115 16.19 6.66 7.20
CA LYS A 115 15.87 7.60 8.27
C LYS A 115 17.07 8.52 8.54
N PRO A 116 16.86 9.78 8.91
CA PRO A 116 17.94 10.73 9.16
C PRO A 116 18.93 10.31 10.25
N SER A 117 18.44 9.67 11.30
CA SER A 117 19.27 9.08 12.36
C SER A 117 20.27 8.03 11.86
N TYR A 118 20.12 7.52 10.62
CA TYR A 118 21.12 6.64 10.01
C TYR A 118 22.37 7.43 9.62
N PHE A 119 22.22 8.65 9.09
CA PHE A 119 23.34 9.46 8.60
C PHE A 119 24.21 10.01 9.73
N SER A 120 23.66 10.15 10.94
CA SER A 120 24.44 10.50 12.13
C SER A 120 25.30 9.35 12.66
N LYS A 121 25.02 8.10 12.25
CA LYS A 121 25.81 6.95 12.71
C LYS A 121 27.22 6.98 12.10
N PRO A 122 28.26 6.59 12.87
CA PRO A 122 29.64 6.50 12.38
C PRO A 122 29.79 5.78 11.04
N ILE A 123 29.02 4.71 10.82
CA ILE A 123 29.10 3.92 9.58
C ILE A 123 28.72 4.73 8.33
N PHE A 124 27.74 5.64 8.43
CA PHE A 124 27.37 6.55 7.35
C PHE A 124 28.31 7.75 7.27
N ARG A 125 28.65 8.36 8.41
CA ARG A 125 29.56 9.51 8.47
C ARG A 125 30.94 9.22 7.85
N PHE A 126 31.52 8.07 8.19
CA PHE A 126 32.84 7.66 7.70
C PHE A 126 32.81 6.95 6.34
N GLY A 127 31.68 6.99 5.61
CA GLY A 127 31.61 6.44 4.25
C GLY A 127 31.83 4.93 4.15
N ARG A 128 31.53 4.18 5.22
CA ARG A 128 31.69 2.71 5.24
C ARG A 128 30.52 1.97 4.59
N ILE A 129 29.46 2.68 4.22
CA ILE A 129 28.33 2.15 3.46
C ILE A 129 28.73 2.09 1.98
N THR A 130 28.54 0.93 1.36
CA THR A 130 28.84 0.74 -0.06
C THR A 130 27.90 1.57 -0.94
N GLN A 131 28.39 2.08 -2.07
CA GLN A 131 27.57 2.87 -2.99
C GLN A 131 26.32 2.09 -3.46
N ALA A 132 26.44 0.78 -3.69
CA ALA A 132 25.30 -0.08 -4.06
C ALA A 132 24.16 -0.06 -3.02
N MET A 133 24.47 0.11 -1.73
CA MET A 133 23.45 0.26 -0.69
C MET A 133 22.85 1.67 -0.67
N LEU A 134 23.67 2.71 -0.93
CA LEU A 134 23.20 4.09 -1.07
C LEU A 134 22.29 4.27 -2.29
N ASP A 135 22.64 3.64 -3.41
CA ASP A 135 21.85 3.58 -4.64
C ASP A 135 20.51 2.87 -4.43
N GLY A 136 20.42 2.01 -3.41
CA GLY A 136 19.17 1.38 -2.99
C GLY A 136 18.18 2.35 -2.33
N ILE A 137 18.65 3.46 -1.76
CA ILE A 137 17.82 4.42 -1.04
C ILE A 137 17.00 5.24 -2.05
N LYS A 138 15.69 4.97 -2.08
CA LYS A 138 14.73 5.64 -2.97
C LYS A 138 13.87 6.66 -2.25
N ARG A 139 13.71 6.48 -0.92
CA ARG A 139 12.90 7.32 -0.05
C ARG A 139 13.71 7.79 1.16
N LEU A 140 13.58 9.08 1.48
CA LEU A 140 14.08 9.66 2.72
C LEU A 140 12.89 10.07 3.60
N ASP A 141 12.86 9.57 4.84
CA ASP A 141 11.77 9.77 5.79
C ASP A 141 12.21 10.69 6.93
N LEU A 142 11.83 11.96 6.86
CA LEU A 142 12.23 13.01 7.80
C LEU A 142 11.26 13.18 8.99
N ARG A 143 10.37 12.23 9.29
CA ARG A 143 9.32 12.43 10.32
C ARG A 143 9.84 12.58 11.75
N GLU A 144 10.90 11.86 12.11
CA GLU A 144 11.43 11.76 13.48
C GLU A 144 12.84 12.37 13.53
N THR A 145 12.98 13.64 13.16
CA THR A 145 14.31 14.27 13.00
C THR A 145 14.57 15.35 14.02
N GLY A 146 15.62 15.16 14.83
CA GLY A 146 16.30 16.28 15.48
C GLY A 146 17.12 17.09 14.48
N GLU A 147 17.55 18.29 14.86
CA GLU A 147 18.36 19.18 14.00
C GLU A 147 19.65 18.50 13.51
N THR A 148 20.38 17.84 14.41
CA THR A 148 21.64 17.16 14.08
C THR A 148 21.46 16.08 13.01
N ASP A 149 20.39 15.28 13.13
CA ASP A 149 20.08 14.22 12.16
C ASP A 149 19.63 14.80 10.82
N PHE A 150 18.87 15.90 10.86
CA PHE A 150 18.43 16.61 9.66
C PHE A 150 19.63 17.16 8.87
N PHE A 151 20.59 17.81 9.54
CA PHE A 151 21.80 18.32 8.88
C PHE A 151 22.68 17.18 8.34
N ALA A 152 22.84 16.09 9.08
CA ALA A 152 23.57 14.92 8.61
C ALA A 152 22.91 14.28 7.37
N ALA A 153 21.57 14.27 7.31
CA ALA A 153 20.85 13.82 6.13
C ALA A 153 21.08 14.75 4.93
N ALA A 154 21.03 16.07 5.14
CA ALA A 154 21.23 17.07 4.10
C ALA A 154 22.63 16.95 3.46
N GLU A 155 23.68 16.79 4.28
CA GLU A 155 25.06 16.59 3.82
C GLU A 155 25.21 15.38 2.88
N ARG A 156 24.37 14.35 3.06
CA ARG A 156 24.46 13.08 2.33
C ARG A 156 23.59 13.02 1.08
N LEU A 157 22.69 13.99 0.87
CA LEU A 157 21.80 14.00 -0.30
C LEU A 157 22.53 13.84 -1.65
N PRO A 158 23.71 14.47 -1.90
CA PRO A 158 24.41 14.30 -3.17
C PRO A 158 24.79 12.84 -3.48
N GLN A 159 25.02 12.01 -2.45
CA GLN A 159 25.40 10.60 -2.58
C GLN A 159 24.20 9.68 -2.84
N LEU A 160 22.97 10.16 -2.66
CA LEU A 160 21.72 9.41 -2.84
C LEU A 160 21.18 9.60 -4.26
N ALA A 161 21.87 9.01 -5.24
CA ALA A 161 21.59 9.21 -6.67
C ALA A 161 20.15 8.84 -7.09
N ASN A 162 19.55 7.84 -6.43
CA ASN A 162 18.22 7.32 -6.75
C ASN A 162 17.11 7.83 -5.82
N LEU A 163 17.42 8.81 -4.96
CA LEU A 163 16.42 9.43 -4.10
C LEU A 163 15.38 10.15 -4.95
N SER A 164 14.14 9.68 -4.89
CA SER A 164 13.03 10.22 -5.68
C SER A 164 11.79 10.51 -4.84
N GLN A 165 11.78 10.08 -3.58
CA GLN A 165 10.67 10.29 -2.66
C GLN A 165 11.16 10.93 -1.36
N LEU A 166 10.44 11.94 -0.90
CA LEU A 166 10.68 12.60 0.37
C LEU A 166 9.40 12.59 1.22
N ASP A 167 9.51 12.21 2.49
CA ASP A 167 8.44 12.33 3.49
C ASP A 167 8.89 13.35 4.53
N VAL A 168 8.23 14.51 4.55
CA VAL A 168 8.61 15.66 5.38
C VAL A 168 7.54 15.96 6.41
N PRO A 169 7.90 16.21 7.68
CA PRO A 169 7.00 16.84 8.62
C PRO A 169 6.81 18.31 8.21
N ALA A 170 5.71 18.90 8.62
CA ALA A 170 5.38 20.29 8.34
C ALA A 170 6.25 21.28 9.14
N MET A 171 7.07 20.80 10.07
CA MET A 171 8.02 21.62 10.80
C MET A 171 9.40 20.94 10.76
N LEU A 172 10.27 21.44 9.88
CA LEU A 172 11.68 21.08 9.78
C LEU A 172 12.59 22.23 10.23
N PRO A 173 13.87 21.98 10.52
CA PRO A 173 14.82 23.03 10.91
C PRO A 173 14.95 24.19 9.92
N ILE A 174 14.59 23.98 8.64
CA ILE A 174 14.60 25.01 7.58
C ILE A 174 13.26 25.71 7.38
N SER A 175 12.24 25.42 8.22
CA SER A 175 10.96 26.13 8.12
C SER A 175 11.13 27.57 8.56
N PRO A 176 10.49 28.55 7.89
CA PRO A 176 10.47 29.94 8.35
C PRO A 176 10.05 30.12 9.82
N ASP A 177 9.07 29.34 10.26
CA ASP A 177 8.55 29.42 11.63
C ASP A 177 9.42 28.66 12.65
N TYR A 178 10.39 27.85 12.19
CA TYR A 178 11.17 26.98 13.08
C TYR A 178 12.02 27.78 14.07
N ALA A 179 12.70 28.82 13.59
CA ALA A 179 13.55 29.67 14.41
C ALA A 179 12.76 30.41 15.51
N GLN A 180 11.49 30.74 15.24
CA GLN A 180 10.62 31.39 16.23
C GLN A 180 10.26 30.45 17.39
N HIS A 181 10.16 29.15 17.13
CA HIS A 181 9.77 28.15 18.13
C HIS A 181 10.95 27.53 18.88
N TYR A 182 12.11 27.40 18.24
CA TYR A 182 13.27 26.67 18.78
C TYR A 182 14.52 27.55 18.97
N GLY A 183 14.45 28.84 18.63
CA GLY A 183 15.58 29.75 18.66
C GLY A 183 16.55 29.56 17.50
N SER A 184 17.54 30.45 17.42
CA SER A 184 18.60 30.38 16.40
C SER A 184 19.88 31.05 16.88
N THR A 185 20.99 30.32 16.86
CA THR A 185 22.35 30.89 16.94
C THR A 185 22.87 31.16 15.52
N ALA A 186 23.94 31.94 15.40
CA ALA A 186 24.57 32.22 14.10
C ALA A 186 25.01 30.92 13.37
N ASP A 187 25.60 29.97 14.11
CA ASP A 187 26.03 28.69 13.57
C ASP A 187 24.86 27.84 13.09
N LEU A 188 23.73 27.85 13.82
CA LEU A 188 22.52 27.13 13.41
C LEU A 188 21.89 27.77 12.17
N CYS A 189 21.90 29.11 12.04
CA CYS A 189 21.46 29.78 10.82
C CYS A 189 22.28 29.30 9.61
N ALA A 190 23.60 29.29 9.73
CA ALA A 190 24.49 28.84 8.65
C ALA A 190 24.25 27.36 8.30
N ALA A 191 24.12 26.49 9.30
CA ALA A 191 23.84 25.06 9.09
C ALA A 191 22.47 24.83 8.41
N ARG A 192 21.44 25.59 8.79
CA ARG A 192 20.10 25.55 8.17
C ARG A 192 20.16 26.00 6.71
N GLN A 193 20.90 27.07 6.42
CA GLN A 193 21.09 27.55 5.05
C GLN A 193 21.78 26.49 4.17
N LEU A 194 22.90 25.91 4.63
CA LEU A 194 23.60 24.85 3.89
C LEU A 194 22.71 23.62 3.66
N ALA A 195 21.90 23.26 4.66
CA ALA A 195 20.96 22.16 4.51
C ALA A 195 19.87 22.48 3.47
N GLN A 196 19.33 23.70 3.48
CA GLN A 196 18.36 24.16 2.49
C GLN A 196 18.95 24.09 1.07
N GLU A 197 20.17 24.61 0.87
CA GLU A 197 20.88 24.57 -0.41
C GLU A 197 21.07 23.12 -0.91
N ALA A 198 21.40 22.18 -0.01
CA ALA A 198 21.55 20.77 -0.36
C ALA A 198 20.23 20.13 -0.83
N PHE A 199 19.10 20.46 -0.18
CA PHE A 199 17.77 20.00 -0.62
C PHE A 199 17.36 20.64 -1.95
N GLU A 200 17.60 21.94 -2.12
CA GLU A 200 17.32 22.66 -3.37
C GLU A 200 18.13 22.10 -4.54
N ALA A 201 19.39 21.72 -4.33
CA ALA A 201 20.22 21.09 -5.35
C ALA A 201 19.68 19.71 -5.78
N ASN A 202 19.01 18.99 -4.86
CA ASN A 202 18.45 17.65 -5.12
C ASN A 202 17.00 17.67 -5.60
N ARG A 203 16.30 18.81 -5.52
CA ARG A 203 14.88 18.94 -5.91
C ARG A 203 14.51 18.41 -7.30
N PRO A 204 15.36 18.44 -8.37
CA PRO A 204 14.98 17.92 -9.68
C PRO A 204 14.84 16.38 -9.72
N ARG A 205 15.43 15.67 -8.74
CA ARG A 205 15.34 14.21 -8.61
C ARG A 205 14.05 13.78 -7.90
N ILE A 206 13.47 14.67 -7.10
CA ILE A 206 12.27 14.38 -6.30
C ILE A 206 11.04 14.34 -7.20
N LYS A 207 10.42 13.16 -7.26
CA LYS A 207 9.20 12.87 -8.02
C LYS A 207 7.98 12.73 -7.12
N VAL A 208 8.17 12.38 -5.85
CA VAL A 208 7.10 12.16 -4.88
C VAL A 208 7.42 12.94 -3.61
N LEU A 209 6.53 13.86 -3.24
CA LEU A 209 6.62 14.58 -1.98
C LEU A 209 5.43 14.22 -1.09
N ILE A 210 5.72 13.80 0.13
CA ILE A 210 4.72 13.58 1.19
C ILE A 210 4.97 14.62 2.26
N ILE A 211 3.96 15.43 2.57
CA ILE A 211 4.00 16.46 3.60
C ILE A 211 3.05 16.00 4.71
N ARG A 212 3.52 16.02 5.96
CA ARG A 212 2.74 15.61 7.13
C ARG A 212 2.66 16.75 8.13
N SER A 213 1.47 17.26 8.38
CA SER A 213 1.28 18.29 9.40
C SER A 213 0.55 17.74 10.60
N TYR A 214 0.82 18.27 11.77
CA TYR A 214 0.08 17.93 12.98
C TYR A 214 -0.39 19.23 13.61
N ASN A 215 -1.50 19.79 13.10
CA ASN A 215 -2.28 20.93 13.65
C ASN A 215 -1.56 22.22 14.10
N LYS A 216 -0.25 22.35 13.90
CA LYS A 216 0.51 23.57 14.23
C LYS A 216 0.38 24.59 13.11
N LEU A 217 0.42 25.88 13.42
CA LEU A 217 0.45 26.94 12.41
C LEU A 217 1.74 26.81 11.60
N VAL A 218 1.66 26.47 10.31
CA VAL A 218 2.84 26.26 9.46
C VAL A 218 2.74 27.15 8.23
N THR A 219 3.91 27.65 7.83
CA THR A 219 4.29 28.19 6.54
C THR A 219 3.49 27.58 5.35
N PRO A 220 3.05 28.39 4.37
CA PRO A 220 2.33 27.90 3.19
C PRO A 220 3.04 26.73 2.48
N VAL A 221 2.28 25.73 2.04
CA VAL A 221 2.81 24.55 1.32
C VAL A 221 3.59 24.91 0.06
N THR A 222 3.30 26.04 -0.58
CA THR A 222 4.03 26.51 -1.75
C THR A 222 5.49 26.83 -1.44
N ALA A 223 5.82 27.27 -0.22
CA ALA A 223 7.20 27.46 0.23
C ALA A 223 7.93 26.11 0.39
N TRP A 224 7.24 25.11 0.95
CA TRP A 224 7.78 23.75 1.06
C TRP A 224 8.06 23.13 -0.30
N LEU A 225 7.12 23.30 -1.24
CA LEU A 225 7.25 22.80 -2.59
C LEU A 225 8.45 23.42 -3.32
N SER A 226 8.74 24.72 -3.13
CA SER A 226 9.90 25.36 -3.77
C SER A 226 11.25 24.85 -3.28
N ILE A 227 11.33 24.42 -2.02
CA ILE A 227 12.55 23.88 -1.42
C ILE A 227 12.80 22.45 -1.91
N PHE A 228 11.78 21.59 -1.81
CA PHE A 228 11.97 20.15 -1.99
C PHE A 228 11.64 19.61 -3.37
N SER A 229 11.04 20.41 -4.26
CA SER A 229 10.57 19.89 -5.53
C SER A 229 10.80 20.86 -6.69
N HIS A 230 11.14 20.31 -7.85
CA HIS A 230 11.19 21.08 -9.08
C HIS A 230 9.81 21.04 -9.77
N PRO A 231 9.30 22.18 -10.27
CA PRO A 231 8.10 22.28 -11.11
C PRO A 231 7.92 21.14 -12.12
N GLY A 232 8.96 20.86 -12.91
CA GLY A 232 8.91 19.84 -13.96
C GLY A 232 9.10 18.39 -13.49
N SER A 233 9.58 18.15 -12.26
CA SER A 233 9.92 16.81 -11.77
C SER A 233 8.86 16.18 -10.87
N LEU A 234 8.07 17.00 -10.17
CA LEU A 234 7.11 16.51 -9.19
C LEU A 234 5.92 15.84 -9.88
N VAL A 235 5.77 14.52 -9.67
CA VAL A 235 4.72 13.69 -10.28
C VAL A 235 3.60 13.40 -9.28
N ARG A 236 3.92 13.32 -7.98
CA ARG A 236 2.95 13.03 -6.93
C ARG A 236 3.15 13.89 -5.70
N LEU A 237 2.06 14.47 -5.20
CA LEU A 237 2.01 15.25 -3.97
C LEU A 237 0.99 14.63 -3.03
N LYS A 238 1.41 14.35 -1.78
CA LYS A 238 0.53 13.85 -0.73
C LYS A 238 0.62 14.73 0.51
N GLY A 239 -0.44 15.45 0.83
CA GLY A 239 -0.67 16.04 2.14
C GLY A 239 -1.35 15.02 3.05
N ILE A 240 -0.83 14.85 4.25
CA ILE A 240 -1.44 14.04 5.31
C ILE A 240 -1.58 14.94 6.52
N ASP A 241 -2.79 15.01 7.07
CA ASP A 241 -3.09 15.79 8.26
C ASP A 241 -2.74 17.28 8.10
N CYS A 242 -2.69 17.73 6.85
CA CYS A 242 -2.30 19.06 6.45
C CYS A 242 -3.43 20.08 6.60
N GLY A 243 -4.51 19.74 7.31
CA GLY A 243 -5.73 20.54 7.38
C GLY A 243 -5.49 22.02 7.60
N THR A 244 -5.19 22.40 8.83
CA THR A 244 -5.03 23.81 9.16
C THR A 244 -3.81 24.48 8.51
N THR A 245 -2.82 23.73 8.03
CA THR A 245 -1.55 24.25 7.50
C THR A 245 -1.51 24.43 6.00
N MET A 246 -2.15 23.55 5.26
CA MET A 246 -2.52 23.82 3.88
C MET A 246 -3.59 24.90 3.83
N TYR A 247 -4.54 24.93 4.76
CA TYR A 247 -5.72 25.80 4.65
C TYR A 247 -5.62 27.15 5.38
N ARG A 248 -4.48 27.51 6.00
CA ARG A 248 -4.20 28.91 6.41
C ARG A 248 -3.87 29.79 5.19
N TRP A 249 -4.64 29.62 4.12
CA TRP A 249 -4.74 30.51 2.99
C TRP A 249 -5.58 31.70 3.43
N SER A 250 -4.96 32.62 4.15
CA SER A 250 -5.61 33.70 4.89
C SER A 250 -6.40 34.71 4.05
N VAL A 251 -6.60 34.48 2.74
CA VAL A 251 -7.38 35.37 1.89
C VAL A 251 -8.24 34.61 0.86
N ARG A 252 -7.74 33.54 0.22
CA ARG A 252 -8.51 32.68 -0.70
C ARG A 252 -7.92 31.28 -0.80
N PRO A 253 -8.60 30.24 -0.29
CA PRO A 253 -8.12 28.87 -0.40
C PRO A 253 -7.76 28.40 -1.81
N ALA A 254 -8.54 28.82 -2.81
CA ALA A 254 -8.27 28.52 -4.21
C ALA A 254 -6.86 28.95 -4.66
N GLU A 255 -6.25 29.95 -4.03
CA GLU A 255 -4.98 30.52 -4.49
C GLU A 255 -3.78 29.58 -4.30
N GLY A 256 -3.71 28.83 -3.19
CA GLY A 256 -2.60 27.91 -2.98
C GLY A 256 -2.61 26.75 -3.98
N LEU A 257 -3.79 26.17 -4.24
CA LEU A 257 -3.93 25.15 -5.27
C LEU A 257 -3.75 25.70 -6.68
N ALA A 258 -4.22 26.91 -6.95
CA ALA A 258 -3.94 27.61 -8.19
C ALA A 258 -2.42 27.79 -8.42
N GLN A 259 -1.67 28.14 -7.37
CA GLN A 259 -0.20 28.20 -7.45
C GLN A 259 0.42 26.83 -7.73
N ILE A 260 -0.10 25.76 -7.11
CA ILE A 260 0.37 24.39 -7.38
C ILE A 260 0.06 24.00 -8.83
N ALA A 261 -1.16 24.22 -9.31
CA ALA A 261 -1.59 23.92 -10.68
C ALA A 261 -0.72 24.65 -11.72
N ARG A 262 -0.49 25.95 -11.51
CA ARG A 262 0.35 26.78 -12.39
C ARG A 262 1.81 26.33 -12.42
N LYS A 263 2.38 25.96 -11.27
CA LYS A 263 3.81 25.63 -11.17
C LYS A 263 4.11 24.18 -11.51
N PHE A 264 3.30 23.23 -11.06
CA PHE A 264 3.59 21.79 -11.13
C PHE A 264 2.75 21.11 -12.19
N THR A 265 2.96 21.48 -13.45
CA THR A 265 2.20 20.98 -14.60
C THR A 265 2.38 19.47 -14.85
N SER A 266 3.50 18.88 -14.39
CA SER A 266 3.78 17.44 -14.44
C SER A 266 3.05 16.62 -13.37
N LEU A 267 2.29 17.25 -12.47
CA LEU A 267 1.65 16.57 -11.35
C LEU A 267 0.52 15.64 -11.84
N THR A 268 0.69 14.33 -11.63
CA THR A 268 -0.29 13.31 -12.04
C THR A 268 -1.16 12.80 -10.89
N SER A 269 -0.69 12.95 -9.65
CA SER A 269 -1.41 12.51 -8.46
C SER A 269 -1.34 13.56 -7.35
N LEU A 270 -2.51 13.93 -6.84
CA LEU A 270 -2.67 14.85 -5.73
C LEU A 270 -3.55 14.18 -4.67
N ASN A 271 -3.03 14.04 -3.46
CA ASN A 271 -3.72 13.44 -2.34
C ASN A 271 -3.71 14.42 -1.16
N LEU A 272 -4.88 14.90 -0.78
CA LEU A 272 -5.14 15.87 0.29
C LEU A 272 -6.10 15.28 1.32
N VAL A 273 -5.99 13.98 1.60
CA VAL A 273 -6.79 13.32 2.62
C VAL A 273 -6.26 13.73 3.99
N ASP A 274 -7.14 14.38 4.74
CA ASP A 274 -6.89 14.88 6.09
C ASP A 274 -7.64 14.02 7.10
N SER A 275 -6.94 13.55 8.16
CA SER A 275 -7.57 12.83 9.27
C SER A 275 -8.11 13.78 10.35
N SER A 276 -7.73 15.06 10.33
CA SER A 276 -7.97 16.01 11.43
C SER A 276 -9.39 16.58 11.52
N SER A 277 -10.39 15.95 10.88
CA SER A 277 -11.81 16.39 10.79
C SER A 277 -12.04 17.75 10.12
N ALA A 278 -10.98 18.51 9.82
CA ALA A 278 -11.02 19.75 9.05
C ALA A 278 -11.20 19.45 7.56
N GLU A 279 -12.39 18.94 7.22
CA GLU A 279 -12.75 18.68 5.84
C GLU A 279 -12.77 19.99 5.03
N ILE A 280 -12.41 19.87 3.76
CA ILE A 280 -12.32 21.00 2.85
C ILE A 280 -13.72 21.54 2.54
N THR A 281 -13.99 22.79 2.93
CA THR A 281 -15.23 23.52 2.64
C THR A 281 -15.06 24.60 1.56
N TRP A 282 -13.83 24.91 1.15
CA TRP A 282 -13.54 26.02 0.25
C TRP A 282 -13.85 25.78 -1.22
N PHE A 283 -14.39 24.62 -1.59
CA PHE A 283 -15.01 24.43 -2.89
C PHE A 283 -16.18 25.40 -3.15
N ALA A 284 -16.64 26.12 -2.12
CA ALA A 284 -17.62 27.19 -2.25
C ALA A 284 -17.21 28.29 -3.23
N ASP A 285 -15.91 28.63 -3.33
CA ASP A 285 -15.37 29.75 -4.14
C ASP A 285 -14.96 29.32 -5.56
N ILE A 286 -15.47 28.18 -6.02
CA ILE A 286 -15.08 27.57 -7.29
C ILE A 286 -15.44 28.40 -8.54
N ASP A 287 -16.36 29.34 -8.42
CA ASP A 287 -16.79 30.15 -9.57
C ASP A 287 -15.68 31.08 -10.07
N ASP A 288 -14.69 31.36 -9.22
CA ASP A 288 -13.47 32.09 -9.57
C ASP A 288 -12.41 31.21 -10.26
N TRP A 289 -12.64 29.91 -10.46
CA TRP A 289 -11.67 29.00 -11.06
C TRP A 289 -11.63 29.14 -12.59
N VAL A 290 -10.61 29.85 -13.08
CA VAL A 290 -10.39 30.07 -14.52
C VAL A 290 -9.62 28.92 -15.21
N PRO A 291 -9.75 28.73 -16.53
CA PRO A 291 -9.10 27.62 -17.26
C PRO A 291 -7.57 27.56 -17.11
N GLU A 292 -6.89 28.69 -16.92
CA GLU A 292 -5.44 28.77 -16.72
C GLU A 292 -4.99 28.17 -15.38
N LEU A 293 -5.94 27.86 -14.49
CA LEU A 293 -5.70 27.21 -13.19
C LEU A 293 -5.86 25.69 -13.24
N GLN A 294 -6.02 25.10 -14.41
CA GLN A 294 -6.16 23.66 -14.55
C GLN A 294 -4.89 22.90 -14.19
N PHE A 295 -5.06 21.68 -13.70
CA PHE A 295 -4.01 20.68 -13.59
C PHE A 295 -4.00 19.83 -14.87
N PRO A 296 -3.13 20.12 -15.85
CA PRO A 296 -3.23 19.53 -17.18
C PRO A 296 -2.92 18.03 -17.21
N ALA A 297 -2.05 17.55 -16.31
CA ALA A 297 -1.61 16.15 -16.28
C ALA A 297 -2.23 15.33 -15.13
N LEU A 298 -3.11 15.92 -14.32
CA LEU A 298 -3.60 15.29 -13.10
C LEU A 298 -4.62 14.19 -13.43
N ARG A 299 -4.28 12.96 -13.05
CA ARG A 299 -5.07 11.75 -13.32
C ARG A 299 -5.69 11.16 -12.05
N THR A 300 -5.09 11.42 -10.90
CA THR A 300 -5.59 10.91 -9.61
C THR A 300 -5.72 12.04 -8.60
N PHE A 301 -6.93 12.22 -8.09
CA PHE A 301 -7.22 13.19 -7.05
C PHE A 301 -7.88 12.49 -5.86
N LYS A 302 -7.29 12.67 -4.67
CA LYS A 302 -7.85 12.19 -3.41
C LYS A 302 -8.00 13.35 -2.44
N VAL A 303 -9.13 13.47 -1.77
CA VAL A 303 -9.42 14.63 -0.93
C VAL A 303 -10.42 14.31 0.17
N SER A 304 -10.27 14.94 1.35
CA SER A 304 -11.34 14.99 2.35
C SER A 304 -12.25 16.21 2.10
N ALA A 305 -13.56 16.02 1.87
CA ALA A 305 -14.48 17.09 1.47
C ALA A 305 -15.90 16.93 2.05
N ARG A 306 -16.49 18.02 2.59
CA ARG A 306 -17.90 18.08 3.05
C ARG A 306 -18.89 18.48 1.98
N SER A 307 -18.39 19.13 0.93
CA SER A 307 -19.23 19.74 -0.10
C SER A 307 -19.13 18.98 -1.40
N ILE A 308 -20.30 18.74 -2.00
CA ILE A 308 -20.45 18.17 -3.34
C ILE A 308 -19.88 19.08 -4.45
N LYS A 309 -19.59 20.35 -4.15
CA LYS A 309 -18.85 21.24 -5.05
C LYS A 309 -17.45 20.72 -5.40
N VAL A 310 -16.93 19.71 -4.69
CA VAL A 310 -15.72 18.97 -5.10
C VAL A 310 -15.83 18.35 -6.50
N PHE A 311 -17.03 17.96 -6.93
CA PHE A 311 -17.24 17.42 -8.28
C PHE A 311 -17.15 18.50 -9.35
N ASP A 312 -17.72 19.69 -9.10
CA ASP A 312 -17.49 20.85 -9.96
C ASP A 312 -16.01 21.22 -10.00
N PHE A 313 -15.29 21.08 -8.88
CA PHE A 313 -13.86 21.37 -8.82
C PHE A 313 -13.07 20.42 -9.69
N ALA A 314 -13.31 19.13 -9.53
CA ALA A 314 -12.72 18.11 -10.39
C ALA A 314 -13.00 18.41 -11.87
N ARG A 315 -14.24 18.78 -12.21
CA ARG A 315 -14.63 19.10 -13.58
C ARG A 315 -13.89 20.31 -14.14
N LYS A 316 -13.84 21.43 -13.41
CA LYS A 316 -13.21 22.67 -13.88
C LYS A 316 -11.68 22.61 -13.86
N ALA A 317 -11.10 21.97 -12.83
CA ALA A 317 -9.67 22.00 -12.57
C ALA A 317 -8.91 20.79 -13.12
N MET A 318 -9.56 19.67 -13.40
CA MET A 318 -8.89 18.38 -13.67
C MET A 318 -9.51 17.68 -14.89
N PRO A 319 -9.35 18.22 -16.11
CA PRO A 319 -10.01 17.70 -17.31
C PRO A 319 -9.60 16.26 -17.67
N GLN A 320 -8.43 15.79 -17.24
CA GLN A 320 -7.91 14.44 -17.50
C GLN A 320 -8.04 13.49 -16.29
N LEU A 321 -8.96 13.79 -15.36
CA LEU A 321 -9.10 13.01 -14.14
C LEU A 321 -9.64 11.60 -14.41
N ILE A 322 -8.85 10.59 -14.06
CA ILE A 322 -9.18 9.17 -14.24
C ILE A 322 -9.69 8.55 -12.94
N HIS A 323 -9.15 8.99 -11.80
CA HIS A 323 -9.48 8.44 -10.48
C HIS A 323 -9.75 9.56 -9.49
N LEU A 324 -10.97 9.59 -8.96
CA LEU A 324 -11.42 10.49 -7.91
C LEU A 324 -11.70 9.69 -6.64
N ALA A 325 -11.11 10.08 -5.51
CA ALA A 325 -11.45 9.53 -4.20
C ALA A 325 -11.83 10.64 -3.23
N ILE A 326 -13.05 10.59 -2.71
CA ILE A 326 -13.58 11.59 -1.77
C ILE A 326 -13.82 10.92 -0.42
N TYR A 327 -13.32 11.56 0.62
CA TYR A 327 -13.47 11.13 2.01
C TYR A 327 -14.30 12.18 2.76
N THR A 328 -15.38 11.77 3.40
CA THR A 328 -16.23 12.65 4.22
C THR A 328 -16.44 11.98 5.56
N ALA A 329 -16.07 12.64 6.65
CA ALA A 329 -16.18 12.08 7.99
C ALA A 329 -17.57 12.34 8.60
N HIS A 330 -18.27 13.35 8.10
CA HIS A 330 -19.57 13.79 8.60
C HIS A 330 -20.66 13.69 7.53
N ASP A 331 -21.89 13.99 7.94
CA ASP A 331 -23.03 14.11 7.04
C ASP A 331 -22.70 15.12 5.94
N VAL A 332 -22.72 14.64 4.70
CA VAL A 332 -22.54 15.48 3.52
C VAL A 332 -23.74 16.43 3.45
N ASN A 333 -23.47 17.74 3.38
CA ASN A 333 -24.54 18.71 3.18
C ASN A 333 -25.03 18.65 1.73
N PHE A 334 -26.03 17.83 1.49
CA PHE A 334 -26.74 17.74 0.21
C PHE A 334 -27.68 18.92 -0.06
N GLY A 335 -27.90 19.82 0.92
CA GLY A 335 -28.80 20.96 0.79
C GLY A 335 -28.40 21.94 -0.33
N ASP A 336 -27.15 21.88 -0.79
CA ASP A 336 -26.64 22.72 -1.88
C ASP A 336 -26.87 22.12 -3.28
N ILE A 337 -27.35 20.86 -3.40
CA ILE A 337 -27.66 20.29 -4.70
C ILE A 337 -28.98 20.88 -5.20
N GLN A 338 -28.90 21.85 -6.10
CA GLN A 338 -30.08 22.25 -6.89
C GLN A 338 -30.54 21.01 -7.69
N ALA A 339 -31.85 20.79 -7.79
CA ALA A 339 -32.43 19.61 -8.43
C ALA A 339 -31.88 19.32 -9.84
N ASP A 340 -31.41 20.35 -10.55
CA ASP A 340 -30.90 20.29 -11.93
C ASP A 340 -29.36 20.22 -12.02
N SER A 341 -28.65 20.11 -10.88
CA SER A 341 -27.19 20.05 -10.87
C SER A 341 -26.71 18.74 -11.50
N THR A 342 -25.90 18.85 -12.55
CA THR A 342 -25.25 17.71 -13.21
C THR A 342 -23.75 17.94 -13.31
N PHE A 343 -22.97 16.96 -12.87
CA PHE A 343 -21.51 17.00 -12.88
C PHE A 343 -20.99 16.03 -13.94
N ASN A 344 -20.47 16.57 -15.03
CA ASN A 344 -19.87 15.77 -16.10
C ASN A 344 -18.37 15.58 -15.88
N LEU A 345 -17.93 14.32 -15.76
CA LEU A 345 -16.52 13.93 -15.63
C LEU A 345 -16.20 12.86 -16.70
N PRO A 346 -15.91 13.26 -17.95
CA PRO A 346 -15.92 12.35 -19.09
C PRO A 346 -14.81 11.30 -19.08
N GLU A 347 -13.66 11.60 -18.48
CA GLU A 347 -12.48 10.72 -18.42
C GLU A 347 -12.42 9.85 -17.15
N LEU A 348 -13.40 10.01 -16.24
CA LEU A 348 -13.38 9.33 -14.95
C LEU A 348 -13.69 7.84 -15.11
N LYS A 349 -12.75 6.98 -14.68
CA LYS A 349 -12.88 5.52 -14.74
C LYS A 349 -13.10 4.89 -13.37
N TYR A 350 -12.61 5.55 -12.32
CA TYR A 350 -12.67 5.06 -10.94
C TYR A 350 -13.17 6.14 -10.00
N LEU A 351 -14.17 5.80 -9.20
CA LEU A 351 -14.74 6.69 -8.19
C LEU A 351 -14.76 5.98 -6.83
N ASP A 352 -14.00 6.47 -5.87
CA ASP A 352 -14.04 5.99 -4.47
C ASP A 352 -14.77 7.03 -3.61
N LEU A 353 -15.84 6.64 -2.93
CA LEU A 353 -16.60 7.48 -2.02
C LEU A 353 -16.58 6.88 -0.63
N VAL A 354 -15.88 7.51 0.30
CA VAL A 354 -15.72 7.07 1.68
C VAL A 354 -16.53 8.00 2.57
N GLY A 355 -17.60 7.53 3.19
CA GLY A 355 -18.52 8.44 3.88
C GLY A 355 -19.73 7.79 4.54
N PRO A 356 -20.70 8.59 5.01
CA PRO A 356 -21.98 8.08 5.47
C PRO A 356 -22.83 7.66 4.26
N LEU A 357 -23.84 6.82 4.48
CA LEU A 357 -24.66 6.19 3.44
C LEU A 357 -25.27 7.20 2.45
N GLN A 358 -25.61 8.39 2.94
CA GLN A 358 -26.20 9.47 2.18
C GLN A 358 -25.32 9.89 1.00
N ILE A 359 -24.00 9.64 1.02
CA ILE A 359 -23.09 9.98 -0.09
C ILE A 359 -23.55 9.38 -1.43
N MET A 360 -24.24 8.24 -1.41
CA MET A 360 -24.78 7.57 -2.61
C MET A 360 -25.80 8.42 -3.36
N ARG A 361 -26.47 9.37 -2.69
CA ARG A 361 -27.45 10.29 -3.30
C ARG A 361 -26.83 11.22 -4.35
N ILE A 362 -25.50 11.29 -4.46
CA ILE A 362 -24.84 12.05 -5.52
C ILE A 362 -24.93 11.37 -6.89
N LEU A 363 -25.09 10.04 -6.94
CA LEU A 363 -25.01 9.27 -8.19
C LEU A 363 -25.94 9.78 -9.32
N PRO A 364 -27.21 10.14 -9.08
CA PRO A 364 -28.09 10.68 -10.12
C PRO A 364 -27.59 11.98 -10.75
N HIS A 365 -26.74 12.72 -10.04
CA HIS A 365 -26.18 14.00 -10.46
C HIS A 365 -24.86 13.84 -11.21
N LEU A 366 -24.28 12.64 -11.30
CA LEU A 366 -23.00 12.41 -11.97
C LEU A 366 -23.21 11.87 -13.39
N GLN A 367 -22.59 12.51 -14.38
CA GLN A 367 -22.50 12.02 -15.75
C GLN A 367 -21.10 11.46 -15.97
N LEU A 368 -20.97 10.13 -15.90
CA LEU A 368 -19.69 9.42 -15.87
C LEU A 368 -19.58 8.39 -17.01
N PRO A 369 -19.48 8.81 -18.28
CA PRO A 369 -19.62 7.92 -19.43
C PRO A 369 -18.56 6.82 -19.54
N GLN A 370 -17.37 7.01 -18.94
CA GLN A 370 -16.26 6.04 -18.95
C GLN A 370 -16.08 5.29 -17.62
N LEU A 371 -17.03 5.40 -16.69
CA LEU A 371 -16.88 4.81 -15.37
C LEU A 371 -16.86 3.29 -15.46
N GLY A 372 -15.73 2.69 -15.08
CA GLY A 372 -15.59 1.24 -14.99
C GLY A 372 -15.91 0.72 -13.60
N ALA A 373 -15.59 1.47 -12.55
CA ALA A 373 -15.87 1.05 -11.19
C ALA A 373 -16.17 2.21 -10.25
N VAL A 374 -17.15 2.00 -9.37
CA VAL A 374 -17.47 2.86 -8.24
C VAL A 374 -17.43 2.06 -6.95
N SER A 375 -16.71 2.57 -5.95
CA SER A 375 -16.56 1.94 -4.65
C SER A 375 -17.07 2.86 -3.56
N PHE A 376 -18.03 2.38 -2.77
CA PHE A 376 -18.56 3.06 -1.60
C PHE A 376 -18.04 2.40 -0.34
N PHE A 377 -17.35 3.16 0.50
CA PHE A 377 -16.89 2.70 1.81
C PHE A 377 -17.71 3.42 2.88
N ILE A 378 -18.65 2.70 3.47
CA ILE A 378 -19.58 3.29 4.44
C ILE A 378 -18.94 3.27 5.82
N ILE A 379 -18.63 4.46 6.36
CA ILE A 379 -17.88 4.60 7.63
C ILE A 379 -18.74 5.02 8.83
N SER A 380 -20.00 5.40 8.62
CA SER A 380 -20.85 5.86 9.72
C SER A 380 -22.33 5.68 9.43
N THR A 381 -23.00 4.95 10.33
CA THR A 381 -24.40 5.17 10.67
C THR A 381 -24.54 5.00 12.18
N THR A 382 -25.27 5.88 12.84
CA THR A 382 -25.80 5.64 14.21
C THR A 382 -26.81 4.48 14.23
N GLN A 383 -27.16 3.95 13.07
CA GLN A 383 -28.14 2.90 12.86
C GLN A 383 -27.43 1.55 12.70
N ALA A 384 -27.85 0.56 13.49
CA ALA A 384 -27.39 -0.82 13.39
C ALA A 384 -27.84 -1.55 12.11
N VAL A 385 -28.79 -0.96 11.37
CA VAL A 385 -29.40 -1.54 10.17
C VAL A 385 -29.38 -0.52 9.04
N VAL A 386 -28.77 -0.87 7.91
CA VAL A 386 -28.73 -0.06 6.69
C VAL A 386 -29.75 -0.58 5.69
N ASP A 387 -30.68 0.28 5.29
CA ASP A 387 -31.61 -0.01 4.20
C ASP A 387 -30.99 0.35 2.85
N LEU A 388 -30.64 -0.68 2.06
CA LEU A 388 -30.01 -0.50 0.75
C LEU A 388 -31.01 -0.09 -0.34
N ALA A 389 -32.32 -0.13 -0.08
CA ALA A 389 -33.30 0.40 -1.02
C ALA A 389 -33.36 1.93 -0.99
N GLU A 390 -33.11 2.55 0.16
CA GLU A 390 -33.07 4.02 0.30
C GLU A 390 -31.86 4.65 -0.40
N THR A 391 -30.88 3.83 -0.80
CA THR A 391 -29.68 4.28 -1.52
C THR A 391 -29.79 4.14 -3.03
N LEU A 392 -30.90 3.59 -3.53
CA LEU A 392 -31.14 3.43 -4.95
C LEU A 392 -31.27 4.80 -5.63
N PRO A 393 -30.41 5.13 -6.60
CA PRO A 393 -30.61 6.33 -7.39
C PRO A 393 -31.91 6.21 -8.19
N PRO A 394 -32.74 7.26 -8.28
CA PRO A 394 -34.01 7.23 -9.04
C PRO A 394 -33.88 7.04 -10.56
N GLY A 395 -32.67 6.86 -11.10
CA GLY A 395 -32.42 6.71 -12.55
C GLY A 395 -31.12 5.94 -12.88
N PRO A 396 -30.85 5.68 -14.18
CA PRO A 396 -29.71 4.91 -14.66
C PRO A 396 -28.40 5.73 -14.60
N GLY A 397 -27.99 6.17 -13.41
CA GLY A 397 -26.84 7.05 -13.23
C GLY A 397 -25.48 6.41 -13.51
N LEU A 398 -25.41 5.09 -13.64
CA LEU A 398 -24.17 4.34 -13.90
C LEU A 398 -24.16 3.80 -15.34
N PRO A 399 -22.99 3.80 -16.02
CA PRO A 399 -22.84 3.12 -17.30
C PRO A 399 -23.19 1.63 -17.20
N LYS A 400 -23.58 1.04 -18.35
CA LYS A 400 -23.64 -0.41 -18.49
C LYS A 400 -22.26 -1.01 -18.25
N ASP A 401 -22.22 -2.22 -17.69
CA ASP A 401 -21.02 -2.95 -17.30
C ASP A 401 -20.19 -2.30 -16.17
N ALA A 402 -20.70 -1.24 -15.53
CA ALA A 402 -20.00 -0.64 -14.40
C ALA A 402 -20.00 -1.59 -13.19
N GLU A 403 -18.88 -1.63 -12.45
CA GLU A 403 -18.80 -2.34 -11.18
C GLU A 403 -19.20 -1.42 -10.02
N LEU A 404 -20.22 -1.82 -9.26
CA LEU A 404 -20.62 -1.19 -7.99
C LEU A 404 -20.10 -2.03 -6.83
N CYS A 405 -19.09 -1.53 -6.13
CA CYS A 405 -18.59 -2.14 -4.89
C CYS A 405 -19.13 -1.38 -3.68
N LEU A 406 -19.79 -2.10 -2.78
CA LEU A 406 -20.23 -1.60 -1.48
C LEU A 406 -19.41 -2.28 -0.38
N VAL A 407 -18.60 -1.50 0.34
CA VAL A 407 -17.83 -1.95 1.48
C VAL A 407 -18.53 -1.53 2.76
N LEU A 408 -19.09 -2.51 3.46
CA LEU A 408 -19.89 -2.31 4.68
C LEU A 408 -19.18 -2.90 5.89
N PRO A 409 -19.23 -2.25 7.07
CA PRO A 409 -18.73 -2.86 8.29
C PRO A 409 -19.43 -4.17 8.61
N SER A 410 -18.66 -5.18 9.07
CA SER A 410 -19.20 -6.51 9.36
C SER A 410 -20.30 -6.52 10.44
N HIS A 411 -20.37 -5.47 11.27
CA HIS A 411 -21.38 -5.32 12.31
C HIS A 411 -22.68 -4.64 11.82
N PHE A 412 -22.73 -4.18 10.57
CA PHE A 412 -23.94 -3.60 10.00
C PHE A 412 -24.87 -4.71 9.52
N ALA A 413 -26.13 -4.67 9.95
CA ALA A 413 -27.17 -5.45 9.32
C ALA A 413 -27.66 -4.73 8.04
N THR A 414 -27.92 -5.47 6.96
CA THR A 414 -28.48 -4.92 5.72
C THR A 414 -29.97 -5.27 5.62
N LYS A 415 -30.76 -4.36 5.06
CA LYS A 415 -32.14 -4.59 4.60
C LYS A 415 -32.22 -4.31 3.10
N ASN A 416 -33.14 -5.00 2.43
CA ASN A 416 -33.44 -4.82 1.00
C ASN A 416 -32.23 -4.98 0.05
N GLU A 417 -31.29 -5.86 0.39
CA GLU A 417 -30.13 -6.18 -0.47
C GLU A 417 -30.55 -6.79 -1.81
N ASP A 418 -31.63 -7.57 -1.79
CA ASP A 418 -32.31 -8.12 -2.97
C ASP A 418 -32.83 -7.03 -3.91
N LYS A 419 -33.38 -5.93 -3.37
CA LYS A 419 -33.86 -4.80 -4.20
C LYS A 419 -32.69 -4.07 -4.87
N LEU A 420 -31.57 -3.90 -4.15
CA LEU A 420 -30.37 -3.34 -4.73
C LEU A 420 -29.82 -4.22 -5.84
N GLN A 421 -29.75 -5.54 -5.61
CA GLN A 421 -29.32 -6.49 -6.63
C GLN A 421 -30.23 -6.44 -7.87
N GLN A 422 -31.56 -6.47 -7.69
CA GLN A 422 -32.52 -6.36 -8.80
C GLN A 422 -32.36 -5.06 -9.58
N TRP A 423 -32.08 -3.94 -8.91
CA TRP A 423 -31.78 -2.68 -9.57
C TRP A 423 -30.48 -2.78 -10.39
N CYS A 424 -29.42 -3.35 -9.82
CA CYS A 424 -28.15 -3.54 -10.52
C CYS A 424 -28.32 -4.44 -11.76
N ASP A 425 -29.02 -5.57 -11.62
CA ASP A 425 -29.32 -6.50 -12.72
C ASP A 425 -30.14 -5.83 -13.83
N LYS A 426 -31.14 -5.02 -13.46
CA LYS A 426 -31.95 -4.25 -14.42
C LYS A 426 -31.13 -3.24 -15.22
N HIS A 427 -30.06 -2.72 -14.62
CA HIS A 427 -29.20 -1.69 -15.21
C HIS A 427 -27.88 -2.23 -15.76
N ASP A 428 -27.68 -3.55 -15.76
CA ASP A 428 -26.45 -4.21 -16.22
C ASP A 428 -25.20 -3.73 -15.47
N VAL A 429 -25.34 -3.57 -14.15
CA VAL A 429 -24.28 -3.15 -13.23
C VAL A 429 -23.90 -4.35 -12.37
N SER A 430 -22.61 -4.66 -12.23
CA SER A 430 -22.18 -5.76 -11.36
C SER A 430 -22.11 -5.28 -9.91
N LEU A 431 -22.87 -5.89 -9.01
CA LEU A 431 -22.83 -5.58 -7.58
C LEU A 431 -21.85 -6.50 -6.83
N GLU A 432 -20.97 -5.92 -6.03
CA GLU A 432 -20.14 -6.64 -5.07
C GLU A 432 -20.26 -6.00 -3.68
N VAL A 433 -20.70 -6.79 -2.71
CA VAL A 433 -20.83 -6.34 -1.31
C VAL A 433 -19.71 -6.98 -0.49
N GLU A 434 -18.74 -6.18 -0.05
CA GLU A 434 -17.64 -6.61 0.81
C GLU A 434 -17.96 -6.28 2.28
N ARG A 435 -17.75 -7.25 3.18
CA ARG A 435 -17.91 -7.09 4.63
C ARG A 435 -16.60 -7.36 5.39
N PRO A 436 -15.63 -6.44 5.34
CA PRO A 436 -14.36 -6.61 6.03
C PRO A 436 -14.53 -6.70 7.55
N GLN A 437 -13.80 -7.63 8.16
CA GLN A 437 -13.76 -7.80 9.63
C GLN A 437 -12.96 -6.68 10.33
N HIS A 438 -12.09 -5.96 9.59
CA HIS A 438 -11.21 -4.91 10.13
C HIS A 438 -11.21 -3.69 9.19
N ILE A 439 -12.08 -2.71 9.45
CA ILE A 439 -12.18 -1.49 8.63
C ILE A 439 -11.07 -0.50 8.90
N ASP A 440 -10.55 -0.44 10.12
CA ASP A 440 -9.49 0.49 10.50
C ASP A 440 -8.23 0.32 9.63
N LEU A 441 -8.04 -0.86 9.03
CA LEU A 441 -6.96 -1.15 8.09
C LEU A 441 -7.22 -0.64 6.65
N LEU A 442 -8.48 -0.39 6.27
CA LEU A 442 -8.88 0.03 4.92
C LEU A 442 -8.88 1.55 4.73
N VAL A 443 -9.20 2.32 5.78
CA VAL A 443 -9.27 3.79 5.72
C VAL A 443 -7.87 4.43 5.65
N GLY A 444 -6.83 3.74 6.16
CA GLY A 444 -5.51 4.33 6.38
C GLY A 444 -4.49 4.29 5.24
N ASN A 445 -4.56 3.36 4.27
CA ASN A 445 -3.44 3.18 3.32
C ASN A 445 -3.83 2.68 1.93
N THR A 446 -3.71 3.58 0.94
CA THR A 446 -3.65 3.34 -0.52
C THR A 446 -4.84 2.62 -1.18
N PRO A 447 -5.24 3.04 -2.40
CA PRO A 447 -6.21 2.28 -3.17
C PRO A 447 -5.67 0.87 -3.39
N ARG A 448 -6.48 -0.15 -3.12
CA ARG A 448 -6.29 -1.43 -3.79
C ARG A 448 -6.49 -1.13 -5.28
N ALA A 449 -5.40 -1.11 -6.05
CA ALA A 449 -5.52 -1.63 -7.41
C ALA A 449 -6.07 -3.04 -7.21
N ARG A 450 -7.35 -3.25 -7.51
CA ARG A 450 -7.92 -4.59 -7.48
C ARG A 450 -6.99 -5.44 -8.33
N VAL A 451 -6.42 -6.46 -7.70
CA VAL A 451 -5.83 -7.56 -8.44
C VAL A 451 -6.97 -8.00 -9.36
N PRO A 452 -6.77 -8.04 -10.69
CA PRO A 452 -7.79 -8.56 -11.60
C PRO A 452 -8.32 -9.86 -11.02
N LYS A 453 -9.64 -10.12 -11.16
CA LYS A 453 -10.22 -11.45 -10.88
C LYS A 453 -9.17 -12.49 -11.29
N PRO A 454 -8.76 -13.40 -10.38
CA PRO A 454 -7.71 -14.34 -10.71
C PRO A 454 -8.09 -14.96 -12.05
N PRO A 455 -7.20 -14.95 -13.06
CA PRO A 455 -7.55 -15.38 -14.40
C PRO A 455 -8.27 -16.72 -14.30
N ALA A 456 -9.21 -17.04 -15.20
CA ALA A 456 -9.81 -18.37 -15.25
C ALA A 456 -8.71 -19.46 -15.12
N ALA A 457 -7.55 -19.22 -15.72
CA ALA A 457 -6.33 -20.01 -15.59
C ALA A 457 -5.80 -20.23 -14.15
N LEU A 458 -5.95 -19.30 -13.20
CA LEU A 458 -5.59 -19.52 -11.79
C LEU A 458 -6.62 -20.43 -11.11
N MET A 459 -7.92 -20.23 -11.36
CA MET A 459 -8.95 -21.14 -10.83
C MET A 459 -8.81 -22.55 -11.42
N ASP A 460 -8.47 -22.64 -12.71
CA ASP A 460 -8.17 -23.89 -13.39
C ASP A 460 -6.87 -24.53 -12.85
N SER A 461 -5.85 -23.72 -12.55
CA SER A 461 -4.62 -24.20 -11.89
C SER A 461 -4.90 -24.71 -10.49
N ILE A 462 -5.76 -24.04 -9.70
CA ILE A 462 -6.15 -24.49 -8.37
C ILE A 462 -6.91 -25.83 -8.48
N ARG A 463 -7.87 -25.94 -9.41
CA ARG A 463 -8.59 -27.20 -9.65
C ARG A 463 -7.64 -28.32 -10.08
N ALA A 464 -6.75 -28.06 -11.03
CA ALA A 464 -5.76 -29.03 -11.49
C ALA A 464 -4.83 -29.49 -10.36
N SER A 465 -4.40 -28.60 -9.47
CA SER A 465 -3.60 -28.94 -8.29
C SER A 465 -4.38 -29.79 -7.28
N VAL A 466 -5.68 -29.50 -7.06
CA VAL A 466 -6.55 -30.32 -6.21
C VAL A 466 -6.74 -31.71 -6.83
N ASP A 467 -7.08 -31.80 -8.12
CA ASP A 467 -7.28 -33.06 -8.83
C ASP A 467 -6.01 -33.91 -8.90
N TRP A 468 -4.85 -33.28 -9.02
CA TRP A 468 -3.56 -33.96 -8.93
C TRP A 468 -3.29 -34.49 -7.53
N THR A 469 -3.54 -33.67 -6.49
CA THR A 469 -3.31 -34.06 -5.09
C THR A 469 -4.20 -35.25 -4.70
N THR A 470 -5.46 -35.26 -5.15
CA THR A 470 -6.37 -36.39 -4.95
C THR A 470 -5.83 -37.66 -5.58
N ARG A 471 -5.50 -37.64 -6.88
CA ARG A 471 -4.95 -38.81 -7.59
C ARG A 471 -3.63 -39.29 -7.00
N TYR A 472 -2.76 -38.36 -6.61
CA TYR A 472 -1.48 -38.69 -5.99
C TYR A 472 -1.67 -39.34 -4.61
N SER A 473 -2.62 -38.86 -3.80
CA SER A 473 -2.94 -39.49 -2.52
C SER A 473 -3.50 -40.91 -2.67
N GLU A 474 -4.30 -41.19 -3.70
CA GLU A 474 -4.79 -42.54 -4.03
C GLU A 474 -3.64 -43.47 -4.43
N GLN A 475 -2.67 -42.97 -5.22
CA GLN A 475 -1.48 -43.72 -5.60
C GLN A 475 -0.60 -44.04 -4.38
N LEU A 476 -0.32 -43.06 -3.52
CA LEU A 476 0.47 -43.28 -2.30
C LEU A 476 -0.19 -44.31 -1.38
N LEU A 477 -1.53 -44.31 -1.30
CA LEU A 477 -2.28 -45.33 -0.57
C LEU A 477 -2.12 -46.72 -1.18
N GLN A 478 -2.17 -46.84 -2.52
CA GLN A 478 -1.92 -48.10 -3.23
C GLN A 478 -0.49 -48.62 -3.03
N PHE A 479 0.49 -47.71 -2.92
CA PHE A 479 1.90 -48.05 -2.69
C PHE A 479 2.26 -48.28 -1.21
N GLY A 480 1.32 -48.03 -0.28
CA GLY A 480 1.59 -48.12 1.16
C GLY A 480 2.60 -47.08 1.67
N ASP A 481 2.74 -45.95 0.97
CA ASP A 481 3.68 -44.89 1.32
C ASP A 481 3.08 -43.96 2.40
N GLU A 482 3.19 -44.40 3.65
CA GLU A 482 2.71 -43.63 4.80
C GLU A 482 3.42 -42.28 4.98
N ALA A 483 4.68 -42.17 4.55
CA ALA A 483 5.45 -40.94 4.66
C ALA A 483 4.90 -39.88 3.69
N GLY A 484 4.68 -40.26 2.43
CA GLY A 484 4.05 -39.39 1.43
C GLY A 484 2.63 -38.96 1.83
N LEU A 485 1.83 -39.86 2.41
CA LEU A 485 0.50 -39.51 2.91
C LEU A 485 0.54 -38.50 4.07
N ARG A 486 1.55 -38.59 4.95
CA ARG A 486 1.75 -37.59 6.02
C ARG A 486 2.18 -36.24 5.48
N GLU A 487 3.02 -36.19 4.45
CA GLU A 487 3.40 -34.93 3.79
C GLU A 487 2.19 -34.21 3.16
N ILE A 488 1.31 -34.95 2.47
CA ILE A 488 0.06 -34.38 1.95
C ILE A 488 -0.83 -33.89 3.10
N LEU A 489 -0.94 -34.66 4.17
CA LEU A 489 -1.75 -34.28 5.34
C LEU A 489 -1.20 -32.98 5.98
N ASP A 490 0.11 -32.87 6.12
CA ASP A 490 0.78 -31.68 6.66
C ASP A 490 0.60 -30.45 5.76
N PHE A 491 0.66 -30.64 4.45
CA PHE A 491 0.36 -29.60 3.47
C PHE A 491 -1.09 -29.09 3.57
N LEU A 492 -2.05 -29.98 3.90
CA LEU A 492 -3.47 -29.64 4.04
C LEU A 492 -3.86 -29.12 5.44
N LYS A 493 -3.02 -29.28 6.47
CA LYS A 493 -3.29 -28.80 7.85
C LYS A 493 -3.73 -27.32 7.92
N PRO A 494 -3.07 -26.37 7.24
CA PRO A 494 -3.48 -24.96 7.28
C PRO A 494 -4.87 -24.71 6.69
N LEU A 495 -5.28 -25.50 5.69
CA LEU A 495 -6.61 -25.40 5.07
C LEU A 495 -7.69 -25.94 6.00
N ARG A 496 -7.46 -27.08 6.66
CA ARG A 496 -8.37 -27.60 7.70
C ARG A 496 -8.51 -26.68 8.91
N GLN A 497 -7.43 -25.99 9.29
CA GLN A 497 -7.50 -25.02 10.39
C GLN A 497 -8.38 -23.83 10.00
N LYS A 498 -8.31 -23.36 8.75
CA LYS A 498 -9.23 -22.33 8.22
C LYS A 498 -10.67 -22.82 8.11
N GLU A 499 -10.90 -24.06 7.68
CA GLU A 499 -12.22 -24.69 7.63
C GLU A 499 -12.86 -24.77 9.03
N ARG A 500 -12.11 -25.16 10.07
CA ARG A 500 -12.60 -25.16 11.46
C ARG A 500 -12.94 -23.77 11.98
N ILE A 501 -12.15 -22.76 11.62
CA ILE A 501 -12.44 -21.37 11.97
C ILE A 501 -13.73 -20.90 11.28
N GLN A 502 -13.93 -21.25 10.01
CA GLN A 502 -15.17 -20.92 9.28
C GLN A 502 -16.39 -21.69 9.82
N GLY A 503 -16.23 -22.96 10.19
CA GLY A 503 -17.29 -23.78 10.78
C GLY A 503 -17.72 -23.35 12.19
N HIS A 504 -16.80 -22.82 13.01
CA HIS A 504 -17.15 -22.25 14.32
C HIS A 504 -17.91 -20.92 14.19
N VAL A 505 -17.66 -20.14 13.14
CA VAL A 505 -18.36 -18.87 12.87
C VAL A 505 -19.81 -19.10 12.44
N THR A 506 -20.10 -20.18 11.69
CA THR A 506 -21.48 -20.55 11.33
C THR A 506 -22.25 -21.16 12.51
N PHE A 507 -21.58 -21.86 13.44
CA PHE A 507 -22.26 -22.51 14.59
C PHE A 507 -22.63 -21.53 15.73
N VAL A 508 -21.81 -20.49 15.96
CA VAL A 508 -22.10 -19.45 16.97
C VAL A 508 -23.18 -18.46 16.49
N GLY A 509 -23.37 -18.31 15.17
CA GLY A 509 -24.48 -17.53 14.59
C GLY A 509 -25.87 -18.17 14.71
N SER A 510 -25.95 -19.49 14.95
CA SER A 510 -27.23 -20.23 14.97
C SER A 510 -27.74 -20.61 16.37
N SER A 511 -27.01 -20.27 17.45
CA SER A 511 -27.31 -20.76 18.81
C SER A 511 -27.70 -19.68 19.84
N ARG A 512 -27.93 -18.43 19.42
CA ARG A 512 -28.63 -17.42 20.26
C ARG A 512 -30.12 -17.38 19.94
N GLY A 513 -30.83 -18.41 20.38
CA GLY A 513 -32.26 -18.52 20.18
C GLY A 513 -32.87 -19.69 20.92
N ARG A 514 -32.74 -19.71 22.25
CA ARG A 514 -33.67 -20.41 23.16
C ARG A 514 -33.38 -20.04 24.62
N ASN A 515 -34.05 -19.01 25.10
CA ASN A 515 -34.37 -18.88 26.52
C ASN A 515 -35.50 -19.86 26.83
N ALA A 516 -35.33 -20.69 27.86
CA ALA A 516 -36.44 -21.22 28.63
C ALA A 516 -36.04 -21.54 30.08
N TRP A 517 -36.53 -20.69 31.00
CA TRP A 517 -37.12 -20.98 32.31
C TRP A 517 -36.61 -22.16 33.18
N PHE A 518 -36.15 -21.92 34.41
CA PHE A 518 -36.94 -21.92 35.68
C PHE A 518 -36.00 -21.97 36.91
N VAL A 519 -36.39 -21.17 37.92
CA VAL A 519 -35.92 -21.04 39.33
C VAL A 519 -34.53 -20.44 39.56
#